data_AF-A0A4Q7DWQ0-F1
#
_entry.id   AF-A0A4Q7DWQ0-F1
#
_cell.length_a   1.000
_cell.length_b   1.000
_cell.length_c   1.000
_cell.angle_alpha   90.00
_cell.angle_beta   90.00
_cell.angle_gamma   90.00
#
_symmetry.space_group_name_H-M   'P 1'
#
loop_
_entity.id
_entity.type
_entity.pdbx_description
1 polymer ?
#
loop_
_entity_poly.entity_id
_entity_poly.type
_entity_poly.pdbx_seq_one_letter_code
_entity_poly.pdbx_strand_id
1 'polypeptide(L)'
;MTIDEVLEKQLLAEDPSIEHFQEDFYGDFYDFFVNFLKFKCLSQGKDLASLDKQKLVLYLDLFNSQDFPGRKAYRYKLVFDSQLNFLAAESDFTLSALCRDLRGRVDQLSDYEAVRSQALASLAERFDSKNPDPNTRIQNFNVVLADLYDRYNLSRFKTAYQLVG
;
A
#
# COMPACT_ATOMS: atom_id res chain seq x y z
N MET A 1 8.07 3.77 -21.93
CA MET A 1 8.48 4.08 -20.55
C MET A 1 9.93 3.62 -20.39
N THR A 2 10.79 4.34 -19.68
CA THR A 2 12.18 3.94 -19.38
C THR A 2 12.29 3.43 -17.94
N ILE A 3 13.41 2.81 -17.58
CA ILE A 3 13.69 2.42 -16.18
C ILE A 3 13.72 3.65 -15.28
N ASP A 4 14.32 4.75 -15.74
CA ASP A 4 14.38 6.01 -14.98
C ASP A 4 12.98 6.57 -14.70
N GLU A 5 12.08 6.53 -15.69
CA GLU A 5 10.68 6.94 -15.52
C GLU A 5 9.91 6.03 -14.54
N VAL A 6 10.26 4.74 -14.46
CA VAL A 6 9.69 3.82 -13.46
C VAL A 6 10.20 4.17 -12.07
N LEU A 7 11.51 4.39 -11.91
CA LEU A 7 12.11 4.72 -10.61
C LEU A 7 11.61 6.07 -10.08
N GLU A 8 11.45 7.06 -10.96
CA GLU A 8 10.92 8.37 -10.58
C GLU A 8 9.45 8.28 -10.10
N LYS A 9 8.62 7.46 -10.77
CA LYS A 9 7.23 7.21 -10.34
C LYS A 9 7.12 6.53 -8.97
N GLN A 10 8.17 5.85 -8.53
CA GLN A 10 8.22 5.10 -7.26
C GLN A 10 8.68 5.96 -6.09
N LEU A 11 9.00 7.24 -6.33
CA LEU A 11 9.28 8.19 -5.28
C LEU A 11 8.02 8.50 -4.48
N LEU A 12 8.18 8.58 -3.17
CA LEU A 12 7.16 9.11 -2.28
C LEU A 12 7.00 10.61 -2.59
N ALA A 13 5.77 11.05 -2.81
CA ALA A 13 5.49 12.47 -2.99
C ALA A 13 5.78 13.24 -1.70
N GLU A 14 6.24 14.49 -1.82
CA GLU A 14 6.26 15.43 -0.70
C GLU A 14 4.86 16.02 -0.51
N ASP A 15 3.92 15.16 -0.12
CA ASP A 15 2.52 15.52 0.07
C ASP A 15 2.19 15.57 1.57
N PRO A 16 1.74 16.72 2.11
CA PRO A 16 1.41 16.86 3.53
C PRO A 16 0.22 16.00 3.98
N SER A 17 -0.54 15.42 3.05
CA SER A 17 -1.61 14.46 3.36
C SER A 17 -1.11 13.02 3.56
N ILE A 18 0.16 12.74 3.27
CA ILE A 18 0.81 11.48 3.64
C ILE A 18 1.11 11.52 5.13
N GLU A 19 0.48 10.61 5.86
CA GLU A 19 0.58 10.50 7.31
C GLU A 19 1.43 9.29 7.69
N HIS A 20 2.23 9.45 8.75
CA HIS A 20 3.02 8.38 9.33
C HIS A 20 2.33 7.81 10.56
N PHE A 21 2.42 6.50 10.71
CA PHE A 21 1.88 5.82 11.87
C PHE A 21 2.66 6.17 13.13
N GLN A 22 1.93 6.38 14.23
CA GLN A 22 2.52 6.75 15.51
C GLN A 22 2.94 5.53 16.33
N GLU A 23 2.44 4.34 16.05
CA GLU A 23 2.72 3.10 16.80
C GLU A 23 2.90 1.93 15.84
N ASP A 24 3.62 0.90 16.29
CA ASP A 24 3.76 -0.35 15.55
C ASP A 24 2.45 -1.14 15.63
N PHE A 25 2.06 -1.78 14.53
CA PHE A 25 0.84 -2.58 14.46
C PHE A 25 1.12 -4.05 14.75
N TYR A 26 0.30 -4.64 15.62
CA TYR A 26 0.38 -6.04 16.00
C TYR A 26 -0.90 -6.83 15.68
N GLY A 27 -1.63 -6.46 14.62
CA GLY A 27 -2.67 -7.32 14.05
C GLY A 27 -4.10 -6.76 13.92
N ASP A 28 -4.34 -5.46 14.18
CA ASP A 28 -5.69 -4.87 14.02
C ASP A 28 -5.70 -3.58 13.19
N PHE A 29 -5.28 -3.70 11.93
CA PHE A 29 -5.21 -2.57 11.01
C PHE A 29 -6.59 -1.99 10.71
N TYR A 30 -7.61 -2.83 10.60
CA TYR A 30 -8.97 -2.37 10.32
C TYR A 30 -9.54 -1.49 11.42
N ASP A 31 -9.45 -1.91 12.69
CA ASP A 31 -9.96 -1.13 13.81
C ASP A 31 -9.23 0.20 13.94
N PHE A 32 -7.92 0.24 13.66
CA PHE A 32 -7.20 1.50 13.52
C PHE A 32 -7.78 2.39 12.42
N PHE A 33 -7.97 1.86 11.21
CA PHE A 33 -8.48 2.65 10.08
C PHE A 33 -9.93 3.12 10.29
N VAL A 34 -10.80 2.29 10.83
CA VAL A 34 -12.18 2.67 11.16
C VAL A 34 -12.21 3.72 12.26
N ASN A 35 -11.43 3.53 13.34
CA ASN A 35 -11.36 4.52 14.42
C ASN A 35 -10.74 5.83 13.93
N PHE A 36 -9.77 5.77 13.01
CA PHE A 36 -9.17 6.93 12.37
C PHE A 36 -10.15 7.68 11.47
N LEU A 37 -10.91 6.98 10.61
CA LEU A 37 -11.94 7.57 9.76
C LEU A 37 -13.05 8.20 10.60
N LYS A 38 -13.51 7.51 11.66
CA LYS A 38 -14.46 8.05 12.65
C LYS A 38 -13.90 9.26 13.37
N PHE A 39 -12.63 9.23 13.79
CA PHE A 39 -11.97 10.37 14.42
C PHE A 39 -11.89 11.57 13.46
N LYS A 40 -11.61 11.36 12.17
CA LYS A 40 -11.64 12.44 11.18
C LYS A 40 -13.04 13.01 10.93
N CYS A 41 -14.08 12.19 10.91
CA CYS A 41 -15.46 12.68 10.92
C CYS A 41 -15.71 13.61 12.12
N LEU A 42 -15.30 13.17 13.31
CA LEU A 42 -15.55 13.89 14.57
C LEU A 42 -14.70 15.16 14.74
N SER A 43 -13.43 15.13 14.30
CA SER A 43 -12.46 16.21 14.54
C SER A 43 -12.36 17.21 13.39
N GLN A 44 -12.69 16.81 12.16
CA GLN A 44 -12.54 17.64 10.95
C GLN A 44 -13.86 17.94 10.25
N GLY A 45 -15.00 17.47 10.79
CA GLY A 45 -16.34 17.74 10.24
C GLY A 45 -16.61 17.10 8.87
N LYS A 46 -15.84 16.08 8.49
CA LYS A 46 -16.04 15.35 7.22
C LYS A 46 -17.30 14.49 7.32
N ASP A 47 -18.19 14.56 6.33
CA ASP A 47 -19.37 13.70 6.26
C ASP A 47 -19.00 12.27 5.80
N LEU A 48 -19.82 11.28 6.17
CA LEU A 48 -19.61 9.87 5.81
C LEU A 48 -19.57 9.65 4.28
N ALA A 49 -20.41 10.37 3.53
CA ALA A 49 -20.46 10.24 2.07
C ALA A 49 -19.18 10.73 1.37
N SER A 50 -18.44 11.64 2.00
CA SER A 50 -17.14 12.14 1.55
C SER A 50 -16.00 11.16 1.87
N LEU A 51 -16.15 10.36 2.93
CA LEU A 51 -15.22 9.28 3.27
C LEU A 51 -15.44 8.05 2.39
N ASP A 52 -16.68 7.74 2.03
CA ASP A 52 -17.02 6.63 1.12
C ASP A 52 -16.41 6.81 -0.29
N LYS A 53 -16.04 8.03 -0.65
CA LYS A 53 -15.36 8.35 -1.92
C LYS A 53 -13.83 8.30 -1.82
N GLN A 54 -13.28 8.24 -0.60
CA GLN A 54 -11.84 8.21 -0.41
C GLN A 54 -11.30 6.79 -0.56
N LYS A 55 -10.13 6.70 -1.17
CA LYS A 55 -9.30 5.51 -1.27
C LYS A 55 -8.22 5.59 -0.22
N LEU A 56 -7.91 4.45 0.39
CA LEU A 56 -6.77 4.28 1.26
C LEU A 56 -5.55 3.87 0.42
N VAL A 57 -4.48 4.65 0.51
CA VAL A 57 -3.17 4.28 -0.05
C VAL A 57 -2.25 3.95 1.11
N LEU A 58 -1.65 2.75 1.08
CA LEU A 58 -0.62 2.31 2.02
C LEU A 58 0.72 2.25 1.31
N TYR A 59 1.71 2.91 1.88
CA TYR A 59 3.11 2.85 1.46
C TYR A 59 3.89 2.02 2.46
N LEU A 60 4.53 0.95 2.00
CA LEU A 60 5.24 -0.03 2.84
C LEU A 60 6.71 -0.14 2.48
N ASP A 61 7.53 -0.42 3.51
CA ASP A 61 8.99 -0.49 3.47
C ASP A 61 9.60 0.76 2.83
N LEU A 62 9.32 1.92 3.43
CA LEU A 62 9.87 3.21 3.03
C LEU A 62 11.39 3.23 3.21
N PHE A 63 12.10 3.80 2.24
CA PHE A 63 13.56 3.91 2.25
C PHE A 63 14.04 5.17 1.53
N ASN A 64 15.29 5.56 1.79
CA ASN A 64 15.93 6.65 1.04
C ASN A 64 16.40 6.09 -0.31
N SER A 65 15.97 6.72 -1.41
CA SER A 65 16.36 6.32 -2.75
C SER A 65 17.87 6.50 -2.95
N GLN A 66 18.51 5.50 -3.55
CA GLN A 66 19.91 5.58 -3.95
C GLN A 66 20.06 6.32 -5.29
N ASP A 67 19.07 6.16 -6.17
CA ASP A 67 19.02 6.78 -7.49
C ASP A 67 18.64 8.27 -7.42
N PHE A 68 17.89 8.65 -6.37
CA PHE A 68 17.44 10.03 -6.14
C PHE A 68 17.80 10.49 -4.72
N PRO A 69 19.03 10.99 -4.49
CA PRO A 69 19.49 11.42 -3.17
C PRO A 69 18.55 12.43 -2.50
N GLY A 70 18.26 12.21 -1.22
CA GLY A 70 17.35 13.06 -0.43
C GLY A 70 15.86 12.77 -0.64
N ARG A 71 15.49 11.93 -1.61
CA ARG A 71 14.11 11.52 -1.84
C ARG A 71 13.82 10.17 -1.19
N LYS A 72 12.64 10.03 -0.61
CA LYS A 72 12.14 8.74 -0.13
C LYS A 72 11.41 8.01 -1.24
N ALA A 73 11.48 6.69 -1.22
CA ALA A 73 10.69 5.78 -2.05
C ALA A 73 9.95 4.79 -1.16
N TYR A 74 8.92 4.16 -1.70
CA TYR A 74 8.25 3.01 -1.10
C TYR A 74 8.73 1.73 -1.79
N ARG A 75 8.61 0.55 -1.18
CA ARG A 75 8.75 -0.70 -1.95
C ARG A 75 7.43 -1.25 -2.45
N TYR A 76 6.37 -1.06 -1.67
CA TYR A 76 5.03 -1.52 -1.97
C TYR A 76 4.07 -0.34 -1.78
N LYS A 77 3.22 -0.10 -2.76
CA LYS A 77 2.08 0.83 -2.69
C LYS A 77 0.81 0.02 -2.90
N LEU A 78 -0.02 -0.08 -1.88
CA LEU A 78 -1.29 -0.80 -1.92
C LEU A 78 -2.44 0.19 -1.84
N VAL A 79 -3.40 0.08 -2.77
CA VAL A 79 -4.55 0.98 -2.83
C VAL A 79 -5.82 0.18 -2.61
N PHE A 80 -6.71 0.72 -1.77
CA PHE A 80 -8.00 0.15 -1.44
C PHE A 80 -9.10 1.19 -1.59
N ASP A 81 -10.29 0.77 -2.01
CA ASP A 81 -11.47 1.63 -1.91
C ASP A 81 -12.01 1.71 -0.48
N SER A 82 -13.06 2.50 -0.27
CA SER A 82 -13.73 2.69 1.02
C SER A 82 -14.31 1.40 1.60
N GLN A 83 -14.50 0.36 0.78
CA GLN A 83 -14.96 -0.95 1.20
C GLN A 83 -13.83 -1.97 1.33
N LEU A 84 -12.56 -1.54 1.33
CA LEU A 84 -11.36 -2.37 1.38
C LEU A 84 -11.17 -3.32 0.20
N ASN A 85 -11.79 -3.06 -0.95
CA ASN A 85 -11.47 -3.81 -2.15
C ASN A 85 -10.10 -3.35 -2.66
N PHE A 86 -9.21 -4.31 -2.92
CA PHE A 86 -7.87 -4.04 -3.42
C PHE A 86 -7.92 -3.56 -4.88
N LEU A 87 -7.33 -2.39 -5.15
CA LEU A 87 -7.29 -1.76 -6.46
C LEU A 87 -5.93 -2.02 -7.13
N ALA A 88 -5.82 -3.17 -7.79
CA ALA A 88 -4.57 -3.61 -8.42
C ALA A 88 -4.02 -2.63 -9.47
N ALA A 89 -4.90 -1.96 -10.22
CA ALA A 89 -4.50 -1.00 -11.26
C ALA A 89 -3.86 0.28 -10.69
N GLU A 90 -4.15 0.63 -9.44
CA GLU A 90 -3.63 1.84 -8.77
C GLU A 90 -2.48 1.54 -7.80
N SER A 91 -2.30 0.25 -7.50
CA SER A 91 -1.25 -0.30 -6.65
C SER A 91 0.03 -0.54 -7.45
N ASP A 92 1.17 -0.59 -6.75
CA ASP A 92 2.47 -0.67 -7.39
C ASP A 92 3.54 -1.34 -6.53
N PHE A 93 4.52 -1.96 -7.19
CA PHE A 93 5.69 -2.57 -6.57
C PHE A 93 6.96 -2.07 -7.25
N THR A 94 7.95 -1.73 -6.42
CA THR A 94 9.23 -1.30 -6.96
C THR A 94 10.01 -2.45 -7.55
N LEU A 95 10.91 -2.09 -8.47
CA LEU A 95 11.87 -3.03 -9.02
C LEU A 95 12.64 -3.75 -7.91
N SER A 96 13.07 -3.01 -6.88
CA SER A 96 13.80 -3.58 -5.74
C SER A 96 12.97 -4.60 -4.94
N ALA A 97 11.66 -4.34 -4.78
CA ALA A 97 10.74 -5.25 -4.11
C ALA A 97 10.59 -6.56 -4.90
N LEU A 98 10.38 -6.44 -6.20
CA LEU A 98 10.16 -7.57 -7.09
C LEU A 98 11.42 -8.45 -7.22
N CYS A 99 12.59 -7.85 -7.35
CA CYS A 99 13.87 -8.58 -7.35
C CYS A 99 14.10 -9.36 -6.05
N ARG A 100 13.74 -8.77 -4.89
CA ARG A 100 13.81 -9.42 -3.58
C ARG A 100 12.86 -10.60 -3.47
N ASP A 101 11.61 -10.43 -3.89
CA ASP A 101 10.55 -11.41 -3.66
C ASP A 101 10.59 -12.57 -4.67
N LEU A 102 11.00 -12.30 -5.91
CA LEU A 102 11.01 -13.30 -6.99
C LEU A 102 12.39 -13.91 -7.26
N ARG A 103 13.43 -13.46 -6.54
CA ARG A 103 14.82 -13.94 -6.67
C ARG A 103 15.33 -13.96 -8.12
N GLY A 104 14.75 -13.11 -8.97
CA GLY A 104 15.06 -13.00 -10.39
C GLY A 104 15.85 -11.72 -10.68
N ARG A 105 16.68 -11.78 -11.73
CA ARG A 105 17.24 -10.57 -12.34
C ARG A 105 16.20 -10.02 -13.30
N VAL A 106 15.88 -8.75 -13.14
CA VAL A 106 15.07 -8.01 -14.10
C VAL A 106 16.04 -7.28 -15.00
N ASP A 107 16.25 -7.81 -16.19
CA ASP A 107 17.22 -7.28 -17.15
C ASP A 107 16.56 -6.28 -18.12
N GLN A 108 15.23 -6.39 -18.32
CA GLN A 108 14.46 -5.53 -19.20
C GLN A 108 13.17 -5.02 -18.54
N LEU A 109 12.64 -3.90 -19.04
CA LEU A 109 11.38 -3.33 -18.56
C LEU A 109 10.19 -4.28 -18.74
N SER A 110 10.17 -5.08 -19.81
CA SER A 110 9.13 -6.09 -20.03
C SER A 110 9.11 -7.15 -18.93
N ASP A 111 10.29 -7.53 -18.41
CA ASP A 111 10.39 -8.50 -17.33
C ASP A 111 9.83 -7.91 -16.04
N TYR A 112 10.14 -6.63 -15.75
CA TYR A 112 9.56 -5.87 -14.64
C TYR A 112 8.04 -5.85 -14.71
N GLU A 113 7.46 -5.48 -15.86
CA GLU A 113 6.02 -5.33 -16.02
C GLU A 113 5.27 -6.66 -15.86
N ALA A 114 5.82 -7.75 -16.41
CA ALA A 114 5.25 -9.08 -16.28
C ALA A 114 5.24 -9.56 -14.81
N VAL A 115 6.38 -9.42 -14.16
CA VAL A 115 6.59 -9.77 -12.75
C VAL A 115 5.71 -8.94 -11.82
N ARG A 116 5.64 -7.62 -12.04
CA ARG A 116 4.77 -6.70 -11.31
C ARG A 116 3.31 -7.13 -11.44
N SER A 117 2.87 -7.44 -12.66
CA SER A 117 1.49 -7.85 -12.93
C SER A 117 1.16 -9.17 -12.23
N GLN A 118 2.07 -10.13 -12.23
CA GLN A 118 1.91 -11.39 -11.51
C GLN A 118 1.81 -11.19 -9.99
N ALA A 119 2.67 -10.34 -9.41
CA ALA A 119 2.63 -10.03 -7.98
C ALA A 119 1.32 -9.32 -7.57
N LEU A 120 0.85 -8.37 -8.38
CA LEU A 120 -0.43 -7.69 -8.18
C LEU A 120 -1.60 -8.65 -8.28
N ALA A 121 -1.61 -9.55 -9.27
CA ALA A 121 -2.64 -10.57 -9.42
C ALA A 121 -2.67 -11.54 -8.22
N SER A 122 -1.49 -11.99 -7.76
CA SER A 122 -1.40 -12.86 -6.58
C SER A 122 -1.91 -12.17 -5.31
N LEU A 123 -1.61 -10.88 -5.11
CA LEU A 123 -2.16 -10.13 -3.98
C LEU A 123 -3.66 -9.90 -4.13
N ALA A 124 -4.15 -9.62 -5.34
CA ALA A 124 -5.57 -9.51 -5.61
C ALA A 124 -6.31 -10.80 -5.24
N GLU A 125 -5.78 -11.98 -5.61
CA GLU A 125 -6.34 -13.28 -5.20
C GLU A 125 -6.32 -13.50 -3.68
N ARG A 126 -5.30 -12.98 -2.98
CA ARG A 126 -5.23 -13.08 -1.51
C ARG A 126 -6.22 -12.18 -0.79
N PHE A 127 -6.47 -10.99 -1.32
CA PHE A 127 -7.48 -10.07 -0.80
C PHE A 127 -8.90 -10.45 -1.24
N ASP A 128 -9.05 -11.08 -2.40
CA ASP A 128 -10.34 -11.53 -2.96
C ASP A 128 -10.64 -12.98 -2.59
N SER A 129 -11.50 -13.19 -1.61
CA SER A 129 -12.10 -14.49 -1.35
C SER A 129 -13.49 -14.59 -1.98
N LYS A 130 -13.61 -14.50 -3.32
CA LYS A 130 -14.86 -14.70 -4.08
C LYS A 130 -16.12 -14.13 -3.40
N ASN A 131 -16.31 -12.82 -3.44
CA ASN A 131 -17.44 -12.11 -2.80
C ASN A 131 -17.57 -12.37 -1.28
N PRO A 132 -16.55 -12.05 -0.48
CA PRO A 132 -16.69 -12.08 0.97
C PRO A 132 -17.74 -11.07 1.44
N ASP A 133 -18.53 -11.49 2.43
CA ASP A 133 -19.29 -10.55 3.26
C ASP A 133 -18.32 -9.56 3.95
N PRO A 134 -18.81 -8.42 4.45
CA PRO A 134 -17.95 -7.37 5.00
C PRO A 134 -16.96 -7.85 6.08
N ASN A 135 -17.36 -8.78 6.96
CA ASN A 135 -16.49 -9.24 8.05
C ASN A 135 -15.35 -10.11 7.52
N THR A 136 -15.66 -11.00 6.56
CA THR A 136 -14.63 -11.82 5.90
C THR A 136 -13.61 -10.93 5.16
N ARG A 137 -14.07 -9.85 4.53
CA ARG A 137 -13.18 -8.90 3.84
C ARG A 137 -12.23 -8.19 4.79
N ILE A 138 -12.75 -7.72 5.92
CA ILE A 138 -11.96 -7.11 7.00
C ILE A 138 -10.92 -8.10 7.53
N GLN A 139 -11.33 -9.34 7.79
CA GLN A 139 -10.43 -10.38 8.26
C GLN A 139 -9.32 -10.67 7.25
N ASN A 140 -9.65 -10.82 5.97
CA ASN A 140 -8.66 -11.02 4.91
C ASN A 140 -7.69 -9.85 4.83
N PHE A 141 -8.20 -8.61 4.91
CA PHE A 141 -7.37 -7.41 4.94
C PHE A 141 -6.36 -7.44 6.10
N ASN A 142 -6.83 -7.69 7.32
CA ASN A 142 -5.98 -7.77 8.51
C ASN A 142 -4.92 -8.89 8.39
N VAL A 143 -5.33 -10.09 7.96
CA VAL A 143 -4.43 -11.26 7.83
C VAL A 143 -3.36 -11.03 6.76
N VAL A 144 -3.75 -10.51 5.59
CA VAL A 144 -2.80 -10.29 4.49
C VAL A 144 -1.84 -9.16 4.85
N LEU A 145 -2.31 -8.06 5.44
CA LEU A 145 -1.42 -6.99 5.90
C LEU A 145 -0.48 -7.47 7.01
N ALA A 146 -0.98 -8.23 7.99
CA ALA A 146 -0.12 -8.80 9.04
C ALA A 146 0.99 -9.69 8.44
N ASP A 147 0.65 -10.57 7.49
CA ASP A 147 1.67 -11.38 6.78
C ASP A 147 2.70 -10.51 6.05
N LEU A 148 2.29 -9.40 5.43
CA LEU A 148 3.24 -8.48 4.79
C LEU A 148 4.13 -7.76 5.81
N TYR A 149 3.58 -7.37 6.96
CA TYR A 149 4.35 -6.75 8.05
C TYR A 149 5.38 -7.72 8.63
N ASP A 150 4.99 -8.96 8.90
CA ASP A 150 5.88 -10.00 9.43
C ASP A 150 6.94 -10.38 8.41
N ARG A 151 6.52 -10.70 7.17
CA ARG A 151 7.42 -11.11 6.09
C ARG A 151 8.49 -10.06 5.79
N TYR A 152 8.13 -8.79 5.89
CA TYR A 152 9.02 -7.69 5.54
C TYR A 152 9.60 -6.95 6.75
N ASN A 153 9.31 -7.40 7.97
CA ASN A 153 9.74 -6.79 9.22
C ASN A 153 9.46 -5.27 9.22
N LEU A 154 8.21 -4.92 8.92
CA LEU A 154 7.75 -3.54 8.86
C LEU A 154 7.51 -2.98 10.26
N SER A 155 7.75 -1.69 10.41
CA SER A 155 7.46 -0.90 11.61
C SER A 155 6.85 0.43 11.19
N ARG A 156 6.33 1.19 12.15
CA ARG A 156 5.77 2.54 11.96
C ARG A 156 6.70 3.50 11.22
N PHE A 157 8.01 3.31 11.35
CA PHE A 157 9.03 4.15 10.70
C PHE A 157 9.20 3.84 9.21
N LYS A 158 8.74 2.67 8.78
CA LYS A 158 8.85 2.16 7.42
C LYS A 158 7.53 2.19 6.67
N THR A 159 6.48 2.74 7.27
CA THR A 159 5.14 2.73 6.67
C THR A 159 4.52 4.12 6.75
N ALA A 160 3.65 4.41 5.80
CA ALA A 160 2.85 5.62 5.75
C ALA A 160 1.53 5.31 5.05
N TYR A 161 0.55 6.20 5.20
CA TYR A 161 -0.71 6.10 4.50
C TYR A 161 -1.19 7.47 4.00
N GLN A 162 -2.10 7.44 3.04
CA GLN A 162 -2.77 8.62 2.52
C GLN A 162 -4.23 8.27 2.25
N LEU A 163 -5.13 9.24 2.48
CA LEU A 163 -6.51 9.17 2.01
C LEU A 163 -6.67 10.11 0.81
N VAL A 164 -7.03 9.55 -0.34
CA VAL A 164 -7.17 10.30 -1.61
C VAL A 164 -8.60 10.17 -2.13
N GLY A 165 -9.20 11.25 -2.64
CA GLY A 165 -10.59 11.26 -3.12
C GLY A 165 -10.84 12.40 -4.10
#